data_AF-G1Q6K5-F1
#
_entry.id   AF-G1Q6K5-F1
#
_cell.length_a   1.000
_cell.length_b   1.000
_cell.length_c   1.000
_cell.angle_alpha   90.00
_cell.angle_beta   90.00
_cell.angle_gamma   90.00
#
_symmetry.space_group_name_H-M   'P 1'
#
loop_
_entity.id
_entity.type
_entity.pdbx_description
1 polymer ?
#
loop_
_entity_poly.entity_id
_entity_poly.type
_entity_poly.pdbx_seq_one_letter_code
_entity_poly.pdbx_strand_id
1 'polypeptide(L)'
;SLAVGPQYSSLGTQPILCASIPGLVPKQLRFCRNYVEIMPSVAEGVRISIEECQHQFRGRRWNCTTINNSLAIFGPVLDKATRESAFVHAIASAGVAFAVTRSCAEGSAAICGCSSRHQGSPGHGWKWGGCSEDIEFGGMVSREFADARENRPDARSAMNRHNNEAGRQ
;
A
#
# COMPACT_ATOMS: atom_id res chain seq x y z
N SER A 1 -2.70 15.66 42.35
CA SER A 1 -1.45 15.33 41.64
C SER A 1 -1.77 14.92 40.23
N LEU A 2 -1.42 15.77 39.26
CA LEU A 2 -1.68 15.59 37.83
C LEU A 2 -0.66 14.61 37.26
N ALA A 3 -1.12 13.52 36.65
CA ALA A 3 -0.26 12.57 35.95
C ALA A 3 0.14 13.16 34.58
N VAL A 4 1.44 13.35 34.40
CA VAL A 4 2.07 13.74 33.14
C VAL A 4 1.97 12.56 32.18
N GLY A 5 1.18 12.69 31.11
CA GLY A 5 1.16 11.74 30.00
C GLY A 5 2.47 11.79 29.20
N PRO A 6 2.86 10.70 28.54
CA PRO A 6 4.10 10.65 27.77
C PRO A 6 4.01 11.62 26.58
N GLN A 7 4.87 12.64 26.60
CA GLN A 7 5.14 13.49 25.45
C GLN A 7 5.97 12.69 24.44
N TYR A 8 5.30 12.11 23.44
CA TYR A 8 6.00 11.67 22.24
C TYR A 8 6.33 12.91 21.41
N SER A 9 7.57 13.37 21.55
CA SER A 9 8.18 14.33 20.62
C SER A 9 8.20 13.71 19.23
N SER A 10 7.22 14.10 18.39
CA SER A 10 7.22 13.81 16.97
C SER A 10 8.44 14.48 16.32
N LEU A 11 9.46 13.68 16.05
CA LEU A 11 10.56 14.07 15.18
C LEU A 11 10.00 14.23 13.75
N GLY A 12 9.72 15.48 13.39
CA GLY A 12 9.92 16.04 12.06
C GLY A 12 9.48 15.19 10.86
N THR A 13 8.18 15.05 10.64
CA THR A 13 7.66 14.90 9.27
C THR A 13 6.69 16.05 9.06
N GLN A 14 7.01 16.97 8.14
CA GLN A 14 6.04 18.00 7.76
C GLN A 14 4.73 17.30 7.35
N PRO A 15 3.56 17.83 7.75
CA PRO A 15 2.29 17.20 7.40
C PRO A 15 2.20 17.09 5.88
N ILE A 16 2.08 15.86 5.37
CA ILE A 16 1.91 15.62 3.94
C ILE A 16 0.63 16.32 3.50
N LEU A 17 0.78 17.35 2.67
CA LEU A 17 -0.34 17.97 2.00
C LEU A 17 -0.79 17.01 0.89
N CYS A 18 -1.89 16.29 1.08
CA CYS A 18 -2.43 15.38 0.05
C CYS A 18 -2.55 16.03 -1.35
N ALA A 19 -2.78 17.35 -1.40
CA ALA A 19 -2.86 18.11 -2.64
C ALA A 19 -1.51 18.29 -3.36
N SER A 20 -0.37 18.14 -2.67
CA SER A 20 0.97 18.20 -3.28
C SER A 20 1.42 16.86 -3.87
N ILE A 21 0.69 15.77 -3.62
CA ILE A 21 1.00 14.46 -4.20
C ILE A 21 0.56 14.47 -5.67
N PRO A 22 1.50 14.41 -6.64
CA PRO A 22 1.16 14.47 -8.04
C PRO A 22 0.39 13.22 -8.49
N GLY A 23 -0.66 13.43 -9.29
CA GLY A 23 -1.39 12.35 -9.96
C GLY A 23 -2.48 11.65 -9.15
N LEU A 24 -2.81 12.12 -7.93
CA LEU A 24 -3.98 11.63 -7.20
C LEU A 24 -5.29 12.09 -7.84
N VAL A 25 -6.22 11.16 -8.02
CA VAL A 25 -7.60 11.48 -8.44
C VAL A 25 -8.46 11.93 -7.24
N PRO A 26 -9.61 12.59 -7.43
CA PRO A 26 -10.45 13.08 -6.33
C PRO A 26 -10.82 12.03 -5.26
N LYS A 27 -11.05 10.77 -5.66
CA LYS A 27 -11.32 9.66 -4.72
C LYS A 27 -10.09 9.32 -3.88
N GLN A 28 -8.89 9.30 -4.46
CA GLN A 28 -7.63 9.10 -3.74
C GLN A 28 -7.28 10.30 -2.84
N LEU A 29 -7.60 11.52 -3.25
CA LEU A 29 -7.42 12.71 -2.40
C LEU A 29 -8.28 12.64 -1.13
N ARG A 30 -9.52 12.13 -1.25
CA ARG A 30 -10.39 11.90 -0.09
C ARG A 30 -9.82 10.81 0.82
N PHE A 31 -9.35 9.71 0.24
CA PHE A 31 -8.65 8.66 1.00
C PHE A 31 -7.44 9.22 1.75
N CYS A 32 -6.55 9.94 1.05
CA CYS A 32 -5.36 10.52 1.65
C CYS A 32 -5.68 11.44 2.83
N ARG A 33 -6.72 12.27 2.74
CA ARG A 33 -7.14 13.13 3.85
C ARG A 33 -7.63 12.36 5.07
N ASN A 34 -8.29 11.22 4.86
CA ASN A 34 -8.81 10.38 5.94
C ASN A 34 -7.72 9.50 6.57
N TYR A 35 -6.68 9.17 5.81
CA TYR A 35 -5.64 8.20 6.18
C TYR A 35 -4.23 8.80 6.11
N VAL A 36 -4.09 10.10 6.41
CA VAL A 36 -2.83 10.86 6.20
C VAL A 36 -1.63 10.24 6.92
N GLU A 37 -1.84 9.67 8.11
CA GLU A 37 -0.77 9.06 8.93
C GLU A 37 -0.08 7.88 8.22
N ILE A 38 -0.81 7.11 7.42
CA ILE A 38 -0.26 5.93 6.72
C ILE A 38 0.17 6.21 5.28
N MET A 39 -0.09 7.42 4.76
CA MET A 39 0.29 7.79 3.40
C MET A 39 1.80 7.68 3.09
N PRO A 40 2.74 7.93 4.04
CA PRO A 40 4.14 7.61 3.82
C PRO A 40 4.36 6.13 3.48
N SER A 41 3.66 5.22 4.16
CA SER A 41 3.75 3.78 3.94
C SER A 41 3.14 3.36 2.60
N VAL A 42 2.08 4.05 2.14
CA VAL A 42 1.52 3.85 0.79
C VAL A 42 2.52 4.27 -0.29
N ALA A 43 3.17 5.42 -0.12
CA ALA A 43 4.21 5.89 -1.04
C ALA A 43 5.41 4.93 -1.08
N GLU A 44 5.84 4.46 0.09
CA GLU A 44 6.92 3.50 0.22
C GLU A 44 6.57 2.15 -0.45
N GLY A 45 5.34 1.67 -0.27
CA GLY A 45 4.87 0.44 -0.93
C GLY A 45 4.93 0.52 -2.45
N VAL A 46 4.60 1.68 -3.02
CA VAL A 46 4.79 1.92 -4.47
C VAL A 46 6.27 1.90 -4.85
N ARG A 47 7.15 2.54 -4.08
CA ARG A 47 8.60 2.54 -4.35
C ARG A 47 9.17 1.13 -4.36
N ILE A 48 8.90 0.33 -3.31
CA ILE A 48 9.33 -1.06 -3.20
C ILE A 48 8.82 -1.89 -4.39
N SER A 49 7.56 -1.70 -4.79
CA SER A 49 7.00 -2.45 -5.92
C SER A 49 7.70 -2.20 -7.25
N ILE A 50 8.17 -0.98 -7.49
CA ILE A 50 8.89 -0.62 -8.72
C ILE A 50 10.29 -1.21 -8.70
N GLU A 51 10.98 -1.15 -7.56
CA GLU A 51 12.29 -1.78 -7.38
C GLU A 51 12.21 -3.29 -7.60
N GLU A 52 11.18 -3.93 -7.06
CA GLU A 52 10.94 -5.36 -7.28
C GLU A 52 10.60 -5.66 -8.75
N CYS A 53 9.78 -4.82 -9.39
CA CYS A 53 9.50 -4.96 -10.82
C CYS A 53 10.77 -4.85 -11.68
N GLN A 54 11.62 -3.87 -11.41
CA GLN A 54 12.91 -3.71 -12.09
C GLN A 54 13.84 -4.89 -11.80
N HIS A 55 13.84 -5.41 -10.57
CA HIS A 55 14.60 -6.59 -10.20
C HIS A 55 14.16 -7.82 -11.00
N GLN A 56 12.86 -8.12 -11.04
CA GLN A 56 12.30 -9.27 -11.76
C GLN A 56 12.55 -9.20 -13.27
N PHE A 57 12.54 -7.99 -13.84
CA PHE A 57 12.68 -7.77 -15.28
C PHE A 57 14.08 -7.32 -15.72
N ARG A 58 15.09 -7.31 -14.84
CA ARG A 58 16.46 -6.80 -15.11
C ARG A 58 17.15 -7.35 -16.36
N GLY A 59 16.83 -8.57 -16.77
CA GLY A 59 17.40 -9.24 -17.96
C GLY A 59 16.46 -9.30 -19.16
N ARG A 60 15.32 -8.59 -19.13
CA ARG A 60 14.30 -8.60 -20.19
C ARG A 60 14.42 -7.33 -21.06
N ARG A 61 13.88 -7.40 -22.28
CA ARG A 61 13.84 -6.24 -23.21
C ARG A 61 13.09 -5.05 -22.61
N TRP A 62 11.98 -5.33 -21.92
CA TRP A 62 11.32 -4.38 -21.05
C TRP A 62 11.75 -4.69 -19.61
N ASN A 63 12.42 -3.75 -18.97
CA ASN A 63 13.08 -3.91 -17.65
C ASN A 63 12.41 -3.08 -16.55
N CYS A 64 11.17 -2.62 -16.75
CA CYS A 64 10.38 -1.83 -15.81
C CYS A 64 10.92 -0.44 -15.42
N THR A 65 11.98 0.07 -16.07
CA THR A 65 12.54 1.41 -15.77
C THR A 65 11.71 2.57 -16.34
N THR A 66 10.77 2.29 -17.24
CA THR A 66 9.87 3.29 -17.82
C THR A 66 8.77 3.73 -16.85
N ILE A 67 8.65 3.06 -15.70
CA ILE A 67 7.66 3.36 -14.66
C ILE A 67 8.29 4.35 -13.67
N ASN A 68 7.66 5.51 -13.48
CA ASN A 68 8.15 6.53 -12.55
C ASN A 68 7.73 6.19 -11.10
N ASN A 69 8.57 6.54 -10.12
CA ASN A 69 8.37 6.31 -8.67
C ASN A 69 7.27 7.19 -8.04
N SER A 70 6.25 7.57 -8.81
CA SER A 70 5.14 8.38 -8.29
C SER A 70 3.94 7.51 -7.97
N LEU A 71 3.11 7.96 -7.01
CA LEU A 71 1.81 7.36 -6.69
C LEU A 71 0.84 7.35 -7.89
N ALA A 72 1.21 8.00 -9.01
CA ALA A 72 0.52 7.91 -10.29
C ALA A 72 0.78 6.60 -11.05
N ILE A 73 1.53 5.62 -10.48
CA ILE A 73 1.69 4.27 -11.05
C ILE A 73 0.35 3.57 -11.27
N PHE A 74 -0.66 3.85 -10.43
CA PHE A 74 -2.04 3.38 -10.61
C PHE A 74 -2.78 4.15 -11.73
N GLY A 75 -2.04 4.84 -12.60
CA GLY A 75 -2.55 5.68 -13.66
C GLY A 75 -2.36 5.18 -15.07
N PRO A 76 -2.51 6.05 -16.08
CA PRO A 76 -2.47 5.66 -17.48
C PRO A 76 -1.04 5.28 -17.92
N VAL A 77 -0.07 5.24 -17.00
CA VAL A 77 1.35 4.91 -17.26
C VAL A 77 1.53 3.51 -17.88
N LEU A 78 0.45 2.73 -17.97
CA LEU A 78 0.36 1.48 -18.70
C LEU A 78 -0.77 1.51 -19.74
N ASP A 79 -0.86 2.54 -20.58
CA ASP A 79 -1.98 2.79 -21.51
C ASP A 79 -2.43 1.58 -22.37
N LYS A 80 -1.57 0.56 -22.55
CA LYS A 80 -1.92 -0.70 -23.22
C LYS A 80 -2.15 -1.83 -22.22
N ALA A 81 -3.18 -2.64 -22.46
CA ALA A 81 -3.51 -3.82 -21.67
C ALA A 81 -2.55 -4.98 -22.01
N THR A 82 -1.32 -4.91 -21.51
CA THR A 82 -0.27 -5.92 -21.76
C THR A 82 -0.02 -6.79 -20.53
N ARG A 83 0.73 -7.89 -20.72
CA ARG A 83 1.13 -8.77 -19.61
C ARG A 83 2.02 -8.05 -18.59
N GLU A 84 2.88 -7.15 -19.06
CA GLU A 84 3.73 -6.31 -18.22
C GLU A 84 2.87 -5.36 -17.39
N SER A 85 1.83 -4.76 -17.99
CA SER A 85 0.89 -3.92 -17.23
C SER A 85 0.17 -4.68 -16.13
N ALA A 86 -0.26 -5.91 -16.41
CA ALA A 86 -0.91 -6.76 -15.42
C ALA A 86 0.01 -7.03 -14.22
N PHE A 87 1.29 -7.34 -14.49
CA PHE A 87 2.30 -7.54 -13.45
C PHE A 87 2.50 -6.26 -12.62
N VAL A 88 2.64 -5.09 -13.24
CA VAL A 88 2.85 -3.82 -12.54
C VAL A 88 1.67 -3.50 -11.61
N HIS A 89 0.43 -3.67 -12.07
CA HIS A 89 -0.77 -3.48 -11.24
C HIS A 89 -0.80 -4.42 -10.02
N ALA A 90 -0.45 -5.70 -10.23
CA ALA A 90 -0.38 -6.69 -9.16
C ALA A 90 0.72 -6.34 -8.15
N ILE A 91 1.97 -6.15 -8.59
CA ILE A 91 3.10 -5.90 -7.68
C ILE A 91 2.97 -4.56 -6.95
N ALA A 92 2.39 -3.54 -7.59
CA ALA A 92 2.12 -2.25 -6.93
C ALA A 92 1.06 -2.39 -5.84
N SER A 93 -0.03 -3.13 -6.10
CA SER A 93 -1.06 -3.38 -5.11
C SER A 93 -0.52 -4.24 -3.95
N ALA A 94 0.32 -5.22 -4.24
CA ALA A 94 1.02 -6.03 -3.26
C ALA A 94 1.96 -5.18 -2.38
N GLY A 95 2.79 -4.34 -3.01
CA GLY A 95 3.75 -3.48 -2.33
C GLY A 95 3.09 -2.49 -1.36
N VAL A 96 1.96 -1.89 -1.76
CA VAL A 96 1.16 -1.04 -0.86
C VAL A 96 0.61 -1.82 0.33
N ALA A 97 0.02 -3.00 0.09
CA ALA A 97 -0.51 -3.83 1.17
C ALA A 97 0.59 -4.23 2.16
N PHE A 98 1.73 -4.69 1.63
CA PHE A 98 2.90 -5.09 2.39
C PHE A 98 3.46 -3.95 3.25
N ALA A 99 3.77 -2.81 2.64
CA ALA A 99 4.41 -1.70 3.35
C ALA A 99 3.52 -1.11 4.45
N VAL A 100 2.21 -1.02 4.20
CA VAL A 100 1.24 -0.54 5.20
C VAL A 100 1.12 -1.53 6.34
N THR A 101 0.91 -2.81 6.07
CA THR A 101 0.84 -3.86 7.10
C THR A 101 2.09 -3.88 7.97
N ARG A 102 3.27 -3.78 7.35
CA ARG A 102 4.55 -3.75 8.03
C ARG A 102 4.70 -2.54 8.94
N SER A 103 4.43 -1.34 8.41
CA SER A 103 4.50 -0.07 9.14
C SER A 103 3.54 -0.04 10.35
N CYS A 104 2.34 -0.61 10.20
CA CYS A 104 1.38 -0.76 11.30
C CYS A 104 1.89 -1.69 12.40
N ALA A 105 2.49 -2.83 12.05
CA ALA A 105 3.08 -3.74 13.03
C ALA A 105 4.27 -3.14 13.79
N GLU A 106 4.97 -2.19 13.18
CA GLU A 106 6.06 -1.41 13.80
C GLU A 106 5.54 -0.27 14.70
N GLY A 107 4.23 0.01 14.69
CA GLY A 107 3.61 1.06 15.51
C GLY A 107 3.81 2.47 14.97
N SER A 108 4.06 2.61 13.66
CA SER A 108 4.37 3.89 13.01
C SER A 108 3.18 4.83 12.83
N ALA A 109 1.94 4.36 12.99
CA ALA A 109 0.71 5.15 12.89
C ALA A 109 -0.28 4.79 14.00
N ALA A 110 -1.06 5.75 14.49
CA ALA A 110 -1.97 5.53 15.61
C ALA A 110 -3.26 4.80 15.20
N ILE A 111 -3.61 4.86 13.91
CA ILE A 111 -4.85 4.31 13.36
C ILE A 111 -4.81 2.80 13.09
N CYS A 112 -3.64 2.16 13.23
CA CYS A 112 -3.44 0.73 12.97
C CYS A 112 -2.39 0.14 13.90
N GLY A 113 -2.24 -1.19 13.88
CA GLY A 113 -1.33 -1.89 14.77
C GLY A 113 -1.21 -3.38 14.43
N CYS A 114 -0.86 -4.17 15.44
CA CYS A 114 -0.89 -5.63 15.36
C CYS A 114 -2.33 -6.14 15.18
N SER A 115 -2.47 -7.29 14.52
CA SER A 115 -3.75 -7.97 14.37
C SER A 115 -4.35 -8.32 15.72
N SER A 116 -5.63 -7.96 15.91
CA SER A 116 -6.44 -8.33 17.08
C SER A 116 -7.20 -9.65 16.89
N ARG A 117 -6.98 -10.36 15.78
CA ARG A 117 -7.68 -11.61 15.49
C ARG A 117 -7.42 -12.62 16.59
N HIS A 118 -8.49 -13.25 17.07
CA HIS A 118 -8.40 -14.38 17.98
C HIS A 118 -7.66 -15.51 17.29
N GLN A 119 -6.43 -15.72 17.72
CA GLN A 119 -5.66 -16.86 17.28
C GLN A 119 -6.21 -18.10 17.99
N GLY A 120 -6.38 -19.20 17.25
CA GLY A 120 -6.87 -20.46 17.81
C GLY A 120 -5.96 -21.00 18.92
N SER A 121 -6.32 -22.12 19.54
CA SER A 121 -5.47 -22.72 20.57
C SER A 121 -4.06 -22.99 20.03
N PRO A 122 -3.00 -22.50 20.70
CA PRO A 122 -1.65 -22.79 20.26
C PRO A 122 -1.37 -24.29 20.37
N GLY A 123 -0.54 -24.81 19.47
CA GLY A 123 -0.12 -26.20 19.49
C GLY A 123 0.77 -26.51 20.70
N HIS A 124 1.05 -27.80 20.91
CA HIS A 124 1.90 -28.21 22.04
C HIS A 124 3.31 -27.63 21.91
N GLY A 125 3.83 -27.06 23.00
CA GLY A 125 5.22 -26.60 23.10
C GLY A 125 5.47 -25.16 22.63
N TRP A 126 4.43 -24.40 22.26
CA TRP A 126 4.56 -22.98 21.92
C TRP A 126 3.31 -22.19 22.34
N LYS A 127 3.41 -20.86 22.33
CA LYS A 127 2.30 -19.95 22.63
C LYS A 127 2.28 -18.83 21.60
N TRP A 128 1.09 -18.29 21.32
CA TRP A 128 0.99 -17.02 20.61
C TRP A 128 1.64 -15.90 21.44
N GLY A 129 2.30 -14.99 20.75
CA GLY A 129 2.96 -13.84 21.35
C GLY A 129 3.53 -12.91 20.28
N GLY A 130 4.05 -11.78 20.73
CA GLY A 130 4.57 -10.74 19.85
C GLY A 130 3.48 -9.98 19.10
N CYS A 131 3.86 -9.39 17.97
CA CYS A 131 2.98 -8.62 17.09
C CYS A 131 2.73 -9.42 15.82
N SER A 132 1.52 -9.98 15.68
CA SER A 132 1.10 -10.53 14.40
C SER A 132 0.69 -9.39 13.49
N GLU A 133 1.19 -9.37 12.26
CA GLU A 133 0.90 -8.30 11.31
C GLU A 133 -0.58 -8.33 10.88
N ASP A 134 -1.21 -7.16 10.72
CA ASP A 134 -2.59 -7.06 10.23
C ASP A 134 -2.63 -6.95 8.70
N ILE A 135 -2.61 -8.10 8.03
CA ILE A 135 -2.65 -8.20 6.56
C ILE A 135 -3.98 -7.70 5.96
N GLU A 136 -5.07 -7.75 6.73
CA GLU A 136 -6.40 -7.34 6.28
C GLU A 136 -6.48 -5.82 6.20
N PHE A 137 -5.90 -5.12 7.18
CA PHE A 137 -5.79 -3.67 7.15
C PHE A 137 -4.97 -3.18 5.95
N GLY A 138 -3.80 -3.77 5.70
CA GLY A 138 -2.98 -3.44 4.53
C GLY A 138 -3.69 -3.75 3.21
N GLY A 139 -4.34 -4.90 3.11
CA GLY A 139 -5.16 -5.29 1.96
C GLY A 139 -6.31 -4.31 1.68
N MET A 140 -7.01 -3.87 2.73
CA MET A 140 -8.07 -2.86 2.65
C MET A 140 -7.54 -1.51 2.15
N VAL A 141 -6.43 -1.03 2.72
CA VAL A 141 -5.78 0.22 2.30
C VAL A 141 -5.36 0.16 0.84
N SER A 142 -4.71 -0.94 0.44
CA SER A 142 -4.30 -1.15 -0.95
C SER A 142 -5.49 -1.15 -1.90
N ARG A 143 -6.57 -1.85 -1.56
CA ARG A 143 -7.82 -1.89 -2.34
C ARG A 143 -8.44 -0.50 -2.49
N GLU A 144 -8.68 0.20 -1.39
CA GLU A 144 -9.30 1.53 -1.41
C GLU A 144 -8.48 2.54 -2.21
N PHE A 145 -7.15 2.48 -2.13
CA PHE A 145 -6.28 3.42 -2.81
C PHE A 145 -6.04 3.10 -4.30
N ALA A 146 -5.72 1.84 -4.62
CA ALA A 146 -5.42 1.40 -5.99
C ALA A 146 -6.67 1.39 -6.87
N ASP A 147 -7.79 0.86 -6.34
CA ASP A 147 -9.02 0.68 -7.13
C ASP A 147 -9.84 1.99 -7.21
N ALA A 148 -9.43 3.05 -6.50
CA ALA A 148 -10.07 4.36 -6.56
C ALA A 148 -10.11 4.97 -7.97
N ARG A 149 -9.19 4.55 -8.84
CA ARG A 149 -9.10 4.99 -10.24
C ARG A 149 -9.86 4.11 -11.22
N GLU A 150 -10.14 2.87 -10.83
CA GLU A 150 -10.73 1.84 -11.67
C GLU A 150 -12.26 1.84 -11.53
N ASN A 151 -12.89 3.00 -11.67
CA ASN A 151 -14.32 3.20 -11.44
C ASN A 151 -15.17 3.18 -12.72
N ARG A 152 -14.54 3.09 -13.90
CA ARG A 152 -15.24 3.06 -15.17
C ARG A 152 -15.79 1.66 -15.46
N PRO A 153 -16.96 1.53 -16.10
CA PRO A 153 -17.51 0.26 -16.53
C PRO A 153 -16.88 -0.17 -17.87
N ASP A 154 -15.55 -0.22 -17.94
CA ASP A 154 -14.82 -0.64 -19.13
C ASP A 154 -13.95 -1.87 -18.86
N ALA A 155 -13.54 -2.54 -19.94
CA ALA A 155 -12.71 -3.75 -19.87
C ALA A 155 -11.37 -3.48 -19.18
N ARG A 156 -10.84 -2.26 -19.32
CA ARG A 156 -9.56 -1.88 -18.74
C ARG A 156 -9.63 -1.84 -17.22
N SER A 157 -10.61 -1.13 -16.68
CA SER A 157 -10.84 -1.02 -15.24
C SER A 157 -11.15 -2.39 -14.64
N ALA A 158 -11.89 -3.25 -15.36
CA ALA A 158 -12.13 -4.62 -14.93
C ALA A 158 -10.84 -5.44 -14.83
N MET A 159 -9.98 -5.38 -15.85
CA MET A 159 -8.67 -6.04 -15.86
C MET A 159 -7.77 -5.50 -14.73
N ASN A 160 -7.68 -4.18 -14.57
CA ASN A 160 -6.85 -3.55 -13.55
C ASN A 160 -7.30 -3.97 -12.14
N ARG A 161 -8.61 -3.95 -11.84
CA ARG A 161 -9.14 -4.44 -10.54
C ARG A 161 -8.81 -5.91 -10.29
N HIS A 162 -8.91 -6.75 -11.33
CA HIS A 162 -8.54 -8.16 -11.23
C HIS A 162 -7.05 -8.33 -10.89
N ASN A 163 -6.17 -7.64 -11.61
CA ASN A 163 -4.72 -7.73 -11.39
C ASN A 163 -4.32 -7.15 -10.02
N ASN A 164 -4.93 -6.02 -9.63
CA ASN A 164 -4.71 -5.42 -8.33
C ASN A 164 -5.09 -6.40 -7.20
N GLU A 165 -6.25 -7.07 -7.32
CA GLU A 165 -6.67 -8.09 -6.36
C GLU A 165 -5.75 -9.31 -6.36
N ALA A 166 -5.31 -9.77 -7.53
CA ALA A 166 -4.36 -10.88 -7.64
C ALA A 166 -3.02 -10.59 -6.94
N GLY A 167 -2.61 -9.32 -6.84
CA GLY A 167 -1.42 -8.94 -6.07
C GLY A 167 -1.64 -8.84 -4.56
N ARG A 168 -2.89 -8.67 -4.09
CA ARG A 168 -3.21 -8.55 -2.66
C ARG A 168 -3.40 -9.90 -1.97
N GLN A 169 -3.64 -10.98 -2.73
CA GLN A 169 -3.87 -12.35 -2.27
C GLN A 169 -2.56 -13.14 -2.24
#